data_AF-A0A9E1HHA0-F1
#
_entry.id   AF-A0A9E1HHA0-F1
#
_cell.length_a   1.000
_cell.length_b   1.000
_cell.length_c   1.000
_cell.angle_alpha   90.00
_cell.angle_beta   90.00
_cell.angle_gamma   90.00
#
_symmetry.space_group_name_H-M   'P 1'
#
loop_
_entity.id
_entity.type
_entity.pdbx_description
1 polymer ?
#
loop_
_entity_poly.entity_id
_entity_poly.type
_entity_poly.pdbx_seq_one_letter_code
_entity_poly.pdbx_strand_id
1 'polypeptide(L)'
;MKHKIKITIECLKYAMTKENLRPILIYSCALQFLFLKSFSTSTHLLEAITYSYSNFYCVAGIFLLIFMNTFHTYQAFESNRILVLRLKGKKQLLRQLIIQVVCSNLLVLILNILLQFTIFQLFGGYPFQNPTYLTYSIDYLTYTIFFLIRGCLILEAISVLMLFLFKLFGYIGTLIPFLVYFCSINFTSWCPDCLIEKISQIKIQPIQYFLQNPYISFSFEIGMSVLYLFGFVIILYIIYQMTYRLMNRVGD
;
A
#
# COMPACT_ATOMS: atom_id res chain seq x y z
N MET A 1 -15.57 24.30 4.82
CA MET A 1 -14.92 23.20 4.03
C MET A 1 -13.74 23.70 3.19
N LYS A 2 -13.90 24.77 2.40
CA LYS A 2 -12.85 25.35 1.53
C LYS A 2 -11.49 25.60 2.23
N HIS A 3 -11.48 26.17 3.43
CA HIS A 3 -10.24 26.42 4.18
C HIS A 3 -9.50 25.14 4.60
N LYS A 4 -10.22 24.06 4.95
CA LYS A 4 -9.60 22.78 5.34
C LYS A 4 -8.98 22.07 4.14
N ILE A 5 -9.64 22.14 2.98
CA ILE A 5 -9.14 21.60 1.70
C ILE A 5 -7.88 22.35 1.27
N LYS A 6 -7.88 23.70 1.37
CA LYS A 6 -6.72 24.53 1.03
C LYS A 6 -5.48 24.17 1.88
N ILE A 7 -5.68 23.96 3.18
CA ILE A 7 -4.65 23.51 4.13
C ILE A 7 -4.06 22.15 3.71
N THR A 8 -4.90 21.15 3.42
CA THR A 8 -4.44 19.82 2.99
C THR A 8 -3.67 19.90 1.66
N ILE A 9 -4.11 20.72 0.71
CA ILE A 9 -3.42 20.92 -0.57
C ILE A 9 -2.06 21.60 -0.39
N GLU A 10 -1.95 22.63 0.46
CA GLU A 10 -0.67 23.31 0.74
C GLU A 10 0.34 22.35 1.37
N CYS A 11 -0.12 21.52 2.30
CA CYS A 11 0.69 20.48 2.91
C CYS A 11 1.12 19.38 1.93
N LEU A 12 0.21 18.95 1.06
CA LEU A 12 0.52 17.97 0.03
C LEU A 12 1.50 18.53 -1.00
N LYS A 13 1.35 19.80 -1.41
CA LYS A 13 2.32 20.50 -2.27
C LYS A 13 3.70 20.57 -1.63
N TYR A 14 3.77 20.81 -0.33
CA TYR A 14 5.03 20.87 0.42
C TYR A 14 5.67 19.47 0.57
N ALA A 15 4.88 18.44 0.87
CA ALA A 15 5.37 17.05 0.89
C ALA A 15 5.84 16.57 -0.49
N MET A 16 5.19 17.05 -1.56
CA MET A 16 5.49 16.74 -2.96
C MET A 16 6.47 17.75 -3.61
N THR A 17 7.24 18.50 -2.83
CA THR A 17 8.29 19.37 -3.39
C THR A 17 9.33 18.54 -4.15
N LYS A 18 9.99 19.18 -5.12
CA LYS A 18 10.96 18.54 -6.02
C LYS A 18 12.07 17.81 -5.27
N GLU A 19 12.52 18.34 -4.14
CA GLU A 19 13.58 17.75 -3.31
C GLU A 19 13.11 16.46 -2.62
N ASN A 20 11.88 16.43 -2.13
CA ASN A 20 11.30 15.29 -1.43
C ASN A 20 10.85 14.17 -2.38
N LEU A 21 10.36 14.54 -3.57
CA LEU A 21 9.87 13.57 -4.55
C LEU A 21 11.01 12.85 -5.30
N ARG A 22 12.15 13.53 -5.52
CA ARG A 22 13.29 12.99 -6.27
C ARG A 22 13.79 11.62 -5.77
N PRO A 23 14.07 11.40 -4.47
CA PRO A 23 14.51 10.09 -3.99
C PRO A 23 13.43 9.01 -4.17
N ILE A 24 12.15 9.36 -3.97
CA ILE A 24 11.01 8.45 -4.17
C ILE A 24 10.92 8.03 -5.64
N LEU A 25 11.10 8.96 -6.58
CA LEU A 25 11.12 8.67 -8.02
C LEU A 25 12.30 7.76 -8.40
N ILE A 26 13.51 8.08 -7.94
CA ILE A 26 14.71 7.29 -8.23
C ILE A 26 14.54 5.87 -7.71
N TYR A 27 14.06 5.72 -6.46
CA TYR A 27 13.77 4.42 -5.88
C TYR A 27 12.70 3.67 -6.67
N SER A 28 11.61 4.35 -7.04
CA SER A 28 10.51 3.74 -7.81
C SER A 28 10.99 3.22 -9.16
N CYS A 29 11.84 3.97 -9.87
CA CYS A 29 12.44 3.52 -11.12
C CYS A 29 13.36 2.31 -10.90
N ALA A 30 14.26 2.36 -9.91
CA ALA A 30 15.16 1.24 -9.60
C ALA A 30 14.37 -0.03 -9.25
N LEU A 31 13.27 0.12 -8.50
CA LEU A 31 12.36 -0.96 -8.14
C LEU A 31 11.74 -1.61 -9.39
N GLN A 32 11.30 -0.82 -10.38
CA GLN A 32 10.73 -1.37 -11.61
C GLN A 32 11.74 -2.19 -12.42
N PHE A 33 13.02 -1.80 -12.45
CA PHE A 33 14.05 -2.59 -13.11
C PHE A 33 14.32 -3.91 -12.39
N LEU A 34 14.21 -3.94 -11.06
CA LEU A 34 14.23 -5.19 -10.30
C LEU A 34 13.05 -6.09 -10.66
N PHE A 35 11.85 -5.50 -10.78
CA PHE A 35 10.65 -6.25 -11.17
C PHE A 35 10.85 -6.85 -12.56
N LEU A 36 11.29 -6.05 -13.53
CA LEU A 36 11.51 -6.51 -14.89
C LEU A 36 12.39 -7.76 -14.97
N LYS A 37 13.49 -7.79 -14.20
CA LYS A 37 14.41 -8.94 -14.14
C LYS A 37 13.76 -10.20 -13.56
N SER A 38 12.83 -10.04 -12.62
CA SER A 38 12.20 -11.16 -11.91
C SER A 38 11.11 -11.89 -12.69
N PHE A 39 10.63 -11.36 -13.83
CA PHE A 39 9.40 -11.87 -14.48
C PHE A 39 9.50 -12.20 -15.96
N SER A 40 10.69 -12.59 -16.44
CA SER A 40 10.95 -12.96 -17.84
C SER A 40 10.09 -14.10 -18.42
N THR A 41 9.25 -14.75 -17.61
CA THR A 41 8.38 -15.87 -17.99
C THR A 41 6.94 -15.47 -18.29
N SER A 42 6.56 -14.21 -18.04
CA SER A 42 5.19 -13.74 -18.28
C SER A 42 4.89 -13.63 -19.77
N THR A 43 3.68 -13.96 -20.20
CA THR A 43 3.33 -13.99 -21.63
C THR A 43 2.86 -12.64 -22.15
N HIS A 44 2.26 -11.82 -21.28
CA HIS A 44 1.72 -10.51 -21.64
C HIS A 44 1.74 -9.51 -20.47
N LEU A 45 1.54 -8.23 -20.76
CA LEU A 45 1.75 -7.12 -19.82
C LEU A 45 0.91 -7.21 -18.53
N LEU A 46 -0.37 -7.56 -18.64
CA LEU A 46 -1.28 -7.61 -17.47
C LEU A 46 -0.89 -8.68 -16.47
N GLU A 47 -0.51 -9.86 -16.97
CA GLU A 47 0.05 -10.97 -16.20
C GLU A 47 1.37 -10.60 -15.54
N ALA A 48 2.29 -9.98 -16.29
CA ALA A 48 3.57 -9.54 -15.74
C ALA A 48 3.37 -8.58 -14.55
N ILE A 49 2.40 -7.66 -14.65
CA ILE A 49 2.06 -6.74 -13.57
C ILE A 49 1.54 -7.50 -12.36
N THR A 50 0.56 -8.39 -12.50
CA THR A 50 -0.02 -9.13 -11.35
C THR A 50 0.99 -10.06 -10.69
N TYR A 51 1.83 -10.75 -11.48
CA TYR A 51 2.91 -11.58 -10.95
C TYR A 51 3.94 -10.77 -10.17
N SER A 52 4.17 -9.51 -10.55
CA SER A 52 5.08 -8.62 -9.82
C SER A 52 4.71 -8.45 -8.35
N TYR A 53 3.42 -8.40 -8.06
CA TYR A 53 2.92 -8.32 -6.69
C TYR A 53 2.90 -9.68 -5.98
N SER A 54 2.99 -10.79 -6.70
CA SER A 54 3.13 -12.12 -6.07
C SER A 54 4.56 -12.41 -5.59
N ASN A 55 5.56 -11.66 -6.07
CA ASN A 55 6.94 -11.83 -5.60
C ASN A 55 7.21 -11.04 -4.33
N PHE A 56 7.71 -11.77 -3.33
CA PHE A 56 8.03 -11.23 -2.03
C PHE A 56 8.94 -10.00 -2.05
N TYR A 57 10.06 -10.06 -2.76
CA TYR A 57 11.04 -8.98 -2.80
C TYR A 57 10.45 -7.72 -3.44
N CYS A 58 9.59 -7.93 -4.43
CA CYS A 58 8.92 -6.84 -5.12
C CYS A 58 7.95 -6.10 -4.18
N VAL A 59 7.10 -6.84 -3.46
CA VAL A 59 6.19 -6.28 -2.46
C VAL A 59 6.93 -5.66 -1.29
N ALA A 60 8.04 -6.27 -0.82
CA ALA A 60 8.89 -5.69 0.22
C ALA A 60 9.47 -4.33 -0.20
N GLY A 61 9.89 -4.20 -1.47
CA GLY A 61 10.34 -2.92 -2.01
C GLY A 61 9.22 -1.88 -2.12
N ILE A 62 7.99 -2.28 -2.48
CA ILE A 62 6.82 -1.38 -2.43
C ILE A 62 6.54 -0.95 -0.98
N PHE A 63 6.63 -1.87 0.00
CA PHE A 63 6.48 -1.52 1.40
C PHE A 63 7.51 -0.50 1.86
N LEU A 64 8.78 -0.67 1.49
CA LEU A 64 9.84 0.29 1.79
C LEU A 64 9.56 1.65 1.16
N LEU A 65 9.11 1.69 -0.09
CA LEU A 65 8.74 2.93 -0.77
C LEU A 65 7.63 3.68 -0.02
N ILE A 66 6.55 2.99 0.34
CA ILE A 66 5.43 3.58 1.10
C ILE A 66 5.88 4.01 2.49
N PHE A 67 6.75 3.23 3.13
CA PHE A 67 7.28 3.56 4.44
C PHE A 67 8.10 4.85 4.40
N MET A 68 9.03 4.96 3.44
CA MET A 68 9.81 6.18 3.22
C MET A 68 8.90 7.38 2.97
N ASN A 69 7.90 7.23 2.09
CA ASN A 69 6.98 8.33 1.80
C ASN A 69 6.09 8.73 3.00
N THR A 70 5.65 7.76 3.79
CA THR A 70 4.88 8.00 5.01
C THR A 70 5.70 8.82 6.01
N PHE A 71 6.96 8.45 6.21
CA PHE A 71 7.87 9.15 7.11
C PHE A 71 8.20 10.57 6.61
N HIS A 72 8.49 10.72 5.32
CA HIS A 72 8.68 12.05 4.71
C HIS A 72 7.44 12.93 4.85
N THR A 73 6.26 12.38 4.58
CA THR A 73 4.98 13.10 4.71
C THR A 73 4.73 13.51 6.16
N TYR A 74 5.07 12.65 7.11
CA TYR A 74 4.99 12.95 8.54
C TYR A 74 5.93 14.11 8.95
N GLN A 75 7.20 14.05 8.55
CA GLN A 75 8.17 15.11 8.85
C GLN A 75 7.74 16.45 8.24
N ALA A 76 7.26 16.42 6.99
CA ALA A 76 6.74 17.59 6.30
C ALA A 76 5.50 18.19 6.96
N PHE A 77 4.68 17.36 7.63
CA PHE A 77 3.54 17.81 8.41
C PHE A 77 3.97 18.50 9.71
N GLU A 78 4.88 17.89 10.48
CA GLU A 78 5.36 18.43 11.76
C GLU A 78 6.20 19.70 11.59
N SER A 79 6.96 19.82 10.49
CA SER A 79 7.75 21.04 10.20
C SER A 79 6.87 22.25 9.89
N ASN A 80 5.62 22.03 9.46
CA ASN A 80 4.66 23.10 9.19
C ASN A 80 3.96 23.59 10.47
N ARG A 81 4.72 24.32 11.30
CA ARG A 81 4.25 24.84 12.61
C ARG A 81 2.96 25.64 12.51
N ILE A 82 2.77 26.44 11.45
CA ILE A 82 1.55 27.25 11.24
C ILE A 82 0.31 26.35 11.13
N LEU A 83 0.44 25.23 10.42
CA LEU A 83 -0.63 24.27 10.21
C LEU A 83 -0.96 23.51 11.49
N VAL A 84 0.07 23.04 12.20
CA VAL A 84 -0.05 22.37 13.50
C VAL A 84 -0.74 23.29 14.53
N LEU A 85 -0.33 24.55 14.62
CA LEU A 85 -0.92 25.55 15.53
C LEU A 85 -2.39 25.87 15.19
N ARG A 86 -2.77 25.84 13.91
CA ARG A 86 -4.17 26.03 13.48
C ARG A 86 -5.06 24.85 13.83
N LEU A 87 -4.50 23.65 14.00
CA LEU A 87 -5.22 22.43 14.38
C LEU A 87 -5.29 22.34 15.91
N LYS A 88 -6.24 23.07 16.49
CA LYS A 88 -6.41 23.25 17.96
C LYS A 88 -6.67 21.97 18.78
N GLY A 89 -6.78 20.78 18.17
CA GLY A 89 -7.10 19.54 18.90
C GLY A 89 -6.45 18.28 18.35
N LYS A 90 -5.99 17.40 19.26
CA LYS A 90 -5.31 16.11 18.96
C LYS A 90 -6.05 15.29 17.90
N LYS A 91 -7.38 15.19 18.03
CA LYS A 91 -8.25 14.44 17.10
C LYS A 91 -8.22 15.01 15.68
N GLN A 92 -8.23 16.34 15.56
CA GLN A 92 -8.21 17.02 14.25
C GLN A 92 -6.82 16.93 13.62
N LEU A 93 -5.76 17.05 14.43
CA LEU A 93 -4.38 16.88 14.00
C LEU A 93 -4.15 15.47 13.45
N LEU A 94 -4.51 14.44 14.23
CA LEU A 94 -4.36 13.05 13.82
C LEU A 94 -5.18 12.74 12.55
N ARG A 95 -6.41 13.26 12.45
CA ARG A 95 -7.24 13.10 11.25
C ARG A 95 -6.60 13.72 10.01
N GLN A 96 -6.03 14.93 10.12
CA GLN A 96 -5.38 15.59 8.98
C GLN A 96 -4.10 14.87 8.58
N LEU A 97 -3.32 14.40 9.55
CA LEU A 97 -2.12 13.62 9.30
C LEU A 97 -2.44 12.32 8.54
N ILE A 98 -3.48 11.58 8.96
CA ILE A 98 -3.95 10.38 8.24
C ILE A 98 -4.33 10.73 6.81
N ILE A 99 -5.14 11.77 6.59
CA ILE A 99 -5.57 12.18 5.25
C ILE A 99 -4.35 12.48 4.38
N GLN A 100 -3.37 13.19 4.92
CA GLN A 100 -2.18 13.57 4.16
C GLN A 100 -1.29 12.39 3.82
N VAL A 101 -1.09 11.47 4.76
CA VAL A 101 -0.36 10.21 4.51
C VAL A 101 -1.06 9.41 3.42
N VAL A 102 -2.38 9.22 3.52
CA VAL A 102 -3.16 8.47 2.53
C VAL A 102 -3.11 9.11 1.16
N CYS A 103 -3.31 10.43 1.05
CA CYS A 103 -3.24 11.11 -0.24
C CYS A 103 -1.84 11.07 -0.85
N SER A 104 -0.80 11.21 -0.03
CA SER A 104 0.60 11.17 -0.48
C SER A 104 0.99 9.79 -0.98
N ASN A 105 0.69 8.74 -0.21
CA ASN A 105 0.97 7.35 -0.59
C ASN A 105 0.19 6.92 -1.82
N LEU A 106 -1.08 7.33 -1.95
CA LEU A 106 -1.89 7.02 -3.13
C LEU A 106 -1.26 7.61 -4.40
N LEU A 107 -0.73 8.82 -4.36
CA LEU A 107 -0.03 9.43 -5.49
C LEU A 107 1.24 8.65 -5.86
N VAL A 108 2.03 8.25 -4.85
CA VAL A 108 3.23 7.43 -5.06
C VAL A 108 2.88 6.05 -5.64
N LEU A 109 1.81 5.42 -5.18
CA LEU A 109 1.32 4.14 -5.69
C LEU A 109 0.85 4.23 -7.14
N ILE A 110 0.03 5.24 -7.47
CA ILE A 110 -0.42 5.47 -8.85
C ILE A 110 0.78 5.69 -9.77
N LEU A 111 1.74 6.53 -9.34
CA LEU A 111 2.95 6.77 -10.10
C LEU A 111 3.79 5.50 -10.28
N ASN A 112 3.94 4.69 -9.23
CA ASN A 112 4.65 3.42 -9.28
C ASN A 112 4.00 2.47 -10.30
N ILE A 113 2.67 2.33 -10.28
CA ILE A 113 1.93 1.54 -11.27
C ILE A 113 2.16 2.07 -12.69
N LEU A 114 2.06 3.39 -12.91
CA LEU A 114 2.30 3.98 -14.24
C LEU A 114 3.73 3.75 -14.75
N LEU A 115 4.72 3.86 -13.86
CA LEU A 115 6.12 3.54 -14.17
C LEU A 115 6.28 2.06 -14.51
N GLN A 116 5.62 1.16 -13.78
CA GLN A 116 5.64 -0.27 -14.03
C GLN A 116 5.11 -0.59 -15.42
N PHE A 117 3.92 -0.06 -15.78
CA PHE A 117 3.35 -0.20 -17.13
C PHE A 117 4.33 0.26 -18.21
N THR A 118 4.91 1.46 -18.01
CA THR A 118 5.83 2.06 -18.98
C THR A 118 7.10 1.23 -19.15
N ILE A 119 7.72 0.81 -18.04
CA ILE A 119 8.99 0.07 -18.09
C ILE A 119 8.77 -1.34 -18.64
N PHE A 120 7.69 -2.02 -18.27
CA PHE A 120 7.40 -3.36 -18.77
C PHE A 120 7.10 -3.35 -20.26
N GLN A 121 6.43 -2.32 -20.75
CA GLN A 121 6.15 -2.18 -22.18
C GLN A 121 7.40 -1.78 -22.98
N LEU A 122 8.20 -0.82 -22.50
CA LEU A 122 9.37 -0.31 -23.23
C LEU A 122 10.58 -1.25 -23.16
N PHE A 123 10.85 -1.84 -21.99
CA PHE A 123 12.06 -2.62 -21.75
C PHE A 123 11.79 -4.14 -21.64
N GLY A 124 10.57 -4.53 -21.26
CA GLY A 124 10.17 -5.94 -21.22
C GLY A 124 9.64 -6.47 -22.54
N GLY A 125 9.18 -5.59 -23.43
CA GLY A 125 8.58 -5.98 -24.71
C GLY A 125 7.29 -6.78 -24.55
N TYR A 126 6.66 -6.76 -23.37
CA TYR A 126 5.42 -7.51 -23.13
C TYR A 126 4.27 -6.88 -23.92
N PRO A 127 3.58 -7.64 -24.79
CA PRO A 127 2.43 -7.11 -25.51
C PRO A 127 1.27 -6.88 -24.54
N PHE A 128 0.47 -5.85 -24.80
CA PHE A 128 -0.82 -5.72 -24.15
C PHE A 128 -1.79 -6.72 -24.77
N GLN A 129 -2.27 -7.67 -23.97
CA GLN A 129 -3.30 -8.64 -24.34
C GLN A 129 -4.32 -8.71 -23.21
N ASN A 130 -5.59 -8.90 -23.56
CA ASN A 130 -6.67 -9.07 -22.59
C ASN A 130 -7.39 -10.42 -22.80
N PRO A 131 -6.71 -11.56 -22.56
CA PRO A 131 -7.39 -12.84 -22.64
C PRO A 131 -8.38 -13.01 -21.49
N THR A 132 -9.15 -14.09 -21.55
CA THR A 132 -10.02 -14.52 -20.45
C THR A 132 -9.24 -15.35 -19.45
N TYR A 133 -9.37 -15.00 -18.17
CA TYR A 133 -8.89 -15.77 -17.04
C TYR A 133 -9.68 -17.09 -16.93
N LEU A 134 -9.07 -18.22 -17.26
CA LEU A 134 -9.78 -19.51 -17.33
C LEU A 134 -10.44 -19.89 -16.00
N THR A 135 -9.77 -19.67 -14.87
CA THR A 135 -10.28 -20.00 -13.53
C THR A 135 -11.53 -19.21 -13.15
N TYR A 136 -11.63 -17.94 -13.59
CA TYR A 136 -12.68 -17.02 -13.16
C TYR A 136 -13.68 -16.66 -14.25
N SER A 137 -13.42 -17.04 -15.51
CA SER A 137 -14.22 -16.68 -16.67
C SER A 137 -14.45 -15.17 -16.79
N ILE A 138 -13.47 -14.36 -16.39
CA ILE A 138 -13.45 -12.90 -16.51
C ILE A 138 -12.25 -12.47 -17.36
N ASP A 139 -12.27 -11.28 -17.93
CA ASP A 139 -11.11 -10.76 -18.65
C ASP A 139 -9.97 -10.34 -17.71
N TYR A 140 -8.73 -10.50 -18.17
CA TYR A 140 -7.53 -10.16 -17.39
C TYR A 140 -7.51 -8.69 -16.95
N LEU A 141 -8.00 -7.76 -17.78
CA LEU A 141 -8.03 -6.34 -17.45
C LEU A 141 -8.92 -6.07 -16.24
N THR A 142 -10.15 -6.60 -16.23
CA THR A 142 -11.05 -6.52 -15.07
C THR A 142 -10.40 -7.10 -13.82
N TYR A 143 -9.77 -8.28 -13.94
CA TYR A 143 -9.08 -8.90 -12.82
C TYR A 143 -7.89 -8.05 -12.32
N THR A 144 -7.03 -7.56 -13.21
CA THR A 144 -5.87 -6.72 -12.86
C THR A 144 -6.31 -5.43 -12.18
N ILE A 145 -7.37 -4.78 -12.66
CA ILE A 145 -7.92 -3.56 -12.01
C ILE A 145 -8.37 -3.88 -10.59
N PHE A 146 -9.17 -4.94 -10.40
CA PHE A 146 -9.60 -5.36 -9.07
C PHE A 146 -8.41 -5.68 -8.15
N PHE A 147 -7.44 -6.45 -8.67
CA PHE A 147 -6.24 -6.85 -7.95
C PHE A 147 -5.41 -5.64 -7.50
N LEU A 148 -5.18 -4.66 -8.38
CA LEU A 148 -4.44 -3.43 -8.07
C LEU A 148 -5.19 -2.57 -7.05
N ILE A 149 -6.51 -2.38 -7.20
CA ILE A 149 -7.33 -1.63 -6.24
C ILE A 149 -7.24 -2.28 -4.86
N ARG A 150 -7.41 -3.61 -4.78
CA ARG A 150 -7.27 -4.36 -3.53
C ARG A 150 -5.90 -4.17 -2.91
N GLY A 151 -4.83 -4.33 -3.70
CA GLY A 151 -3.45 -4.14 -3.27
C GLY A 151 -3.22 -2.73 -2.70
N CYS A 152 -3.65 -1.69 -3.42
CA CYS A 152 -3.55 -0.30 -2.97
C CYS A 152 -4.27 -0.07 -1.63
N LEU A 153 -5.49 -0.58 -1.45
CA LEU A 153 -6.22 -0.41 -0.19
C LEU A 153 -5.52 -1.06 1.01
N ILE A 154 -4.92 -2.25 0.81
CA ILE A 154 -4.16 -2.94 1.87
C ILE A 154 -2.88 -2.18 2.20
N LEU A 155 -2.15 -1.75 1.16
CA LEU A 155 -0.92 -0.97 1.32
C LEU A 155 -1.17 0.37 2.04
N GLU A 156 -2.28 1.05 1.72
CA GLU A 156 -2.72 2.26 2.41
C GLU A 156 -3.03 1.99 3.88
N ALA A 157 -3.78 0.91 4.17
CA ALA A 157 -4.12 0.53 5.53
C ALA A 157 -2.87 0.23 6.37
N ILE A 158 -1.87 -0.45 5.78
CA ILE A 158 -0.58 -0.70 6.42
C ILE A 158 0.19 0.61 6.65
N SER A 159 0.14 1.56 5.71
CA SER A 159 0.80 2.86 5.88
C SER A 159 0.24 3.65 7.06
N VAL A 160 -1.08 3.61 7.27
CA VAL A 160 -1.75 4.24 8.42
C VAL A 160 -1.41 3.51 9.72
N LEU A 161 -1.33 2.17 9.68
CA LEU A 161 -0.87 1.37 10.83
C LEU A 161 0.55 1.76 11.24
N MET A 162 1.46 1.86 10.26
CA MET A 162 2.85 2.29 10.47
C MET A 162 2.91 3.68 11.10
N LEU A 163 2.12 4.63 10.61
CA LEU A 163 2.03 5.98 11.17
C LEU A 163 1.67 5.94 12.67
N PHE A 164 0.67 5.15 13.04
CA PHE A 164 0.25 5.05 14.45
C PHE A 164 1.30 4.38 15.32
N LEU A 165 1.91 3.29 14.85
CA LEU A 165 2.99 2.61 15.58
C LEU A 165 4.21 3.52 15.74
N PHE A 166 4.53 4.30 14.71
CA PHE A 166 5.57 5.33 14.80
C PHE A 166 5.25 6.37 15.88
N LYS A 167 4.02 6.88 15.93
CA LYS A 167 3.60 7.84 16.96
C LYS A 167 3.62 7.26 18.37
N LEU A 168 3.35 5.97 18.53
CA LEU A 168 3.27 5.30 19.83
C LEU A 168 4.64 4.84 20.36
N PHE A 169 5.49 4.30 19.50
CA PHE A 169 6.73 3.61 19.89
C PHE A 169 7.98 4.15 19.17
N GLY A 170 7.86 5.26 18.44
CA GLY A 170 8.95 5.83 17.65
C GLY A 170 9.39 4.91 16.51
N TYR A 171 10.66 5.04 16.10
CA TYR A 171 11.24 4.25 15.00
C TYR A 171 11.18 2.73 15.24
N ILE A 172 11.25 2.27 16.49
CA ILE A 172 11.16 0.84 16.81
C ILE A 172 9.78 0.28 16.45
N GLY A 173 8.71 1.05 16.70
CA GLY A 173 7.34 0.68 16.33
C GLY A 173 7.16 0.44 14.83
N THR A 174 7.92 1.15 13.99
CA THR A 174 7.82 1.01 12.53
C THR A 174 8.43 -0.28 11.98
N LEU A 175 9.26 -0.97 12.75
CA LEU A 175 9.80 -2.27 12.37
C LEU A 175 8.76 -3.38 12.55
N ILE A 176 7.73 -3.18 13.39
CA ILE A 176 6.74 -4.22 13.70
C ILE A 176 5.97 -4.67 12.45
N PRO A 177 5.41 -3.79 11.60
CA PRO A 177 4.71 -4.23 10.39
C PRO A 177 5.63 -4.96 9.40
N PHE A 178 6.90 -4.55 9.31
CA PHE A 178 7.91 -5.25 8.52
C PHE A 178 8.17 -6.65 9.07
N LEU A 179 8.39 -6.78 10.38
CA LEU A 179 8.60 -8.08 11.02
C LEU A 179 7.39 -9.00 10.86
N VAL A 180 6.17 -8.49 11.05
CA VAL A 180 4.94 -9.27 10.82
C VAL A 180 4.87 -9.75 9.36
N TYR A 181 5.18 -8.89 8.40
CA TYR A 181 5.22 -9.26 6.98
C TYR A 181 6.27 -10.35 6.70
N PHE A 182 7.52 -10.17 7.14
CA PHE A 182 8.60 -11.15 6.97
C PHE A 182 8.32 -12.48 7.69
N CYS A 183 7.84 -12.44 8.94
CA CYS A 183 7.50 -13.62 9.71
C CYS A 183 6.32 -14.38 9.09
N SER A 184 5.33 -13.67 8.50
CA SER A 184 4.19 -14.33 7.87
C SER A 184 4.60 -15.25 6.72
N ILE A 185 5.79 -15.10 6.15
CA ILE A 185 6.25 -15.87 4.98
C ILE A 185 7.07 -17.08 5.43
N ASN A 186 8.02 -16.86 6.34
CA ASN A 186 8.93 -17.91 6.81
C ASN A 186 8.22 -19.00 7.63
N PHE A 187 7.08 -18.69 8.25
CA PHE A 187 6.36 -19.62 9.13
C PHE A 187 5.21 -20.37 8.46
N THR A 188 5.07 -20.29 7.13
CA THR A 188 4.03 -21.05 6.42
C THR A 188 4.53 -21.75 5.19
N SER A 189 4.06 -22.98 5.00
CA SER A 189 4.12 -23.69 3.73
C SER A 189 3.47 -22.82 2.64
N TRP A 190 4.32 -22.15 1.87
CA TRP A 190 3.93 -21.43 0.67
C TRP A 190 3.50 -22.46 -0.37
N CYS A 191 2.20 -22.48 -0.66
CA CYS A 191 1.64 -23.30 -1.72
C CYS A 191 1.02 -22.33 -2.73
N PRO A 192 1.80 -21.87 -3.73
CA PRO A 192 1.33 -20.90 -4.71
C PRO A 192 0.15 -21.42 -5.55
N ASP A 193 -0.03 -22.74 -5.63
CA ASP A 193 -1.07 -23.40 -6.41
C ASP A 193 -2.25 -23.92 -5.56
N CYS A 194 -2.26 -23.64 -4.25
CA CYS A 194 -3.35 -24.08 -3.39
C CYS A 194 -4.57 -23.17 -3.57
N LEU A 195 -5.52 -23.63 -4.37
CA LEU A 195 -6.81 -22.98 -4.56
C LEU A 195 -7.62 -23.03 -3.25
N ILE A 196 -8.05 -21.85 -2.77
CA ILE A 196 -8.88 -21.72 -1.57
C ILE A 196 -10.35 -21.87 -1.97
N GLU A 197 -10.91 -23.02 -1.62
CA GLU A 197 -12.30 -23.36 -1.90
C GLU A 197 -13.26 -22.95 -0.78
N LYS A 198 -12.75 -22.91 0.46
CA LYS A 198 -13.57 -22.75 1.67
C LYS A 198 -12.95 -21.74 2.64
N ILE A 199 -13.80 -21.08 3.41
CA ILE A 199 -13.39 -20.11 4.45
C ILE A 199 -12.40 -20.72 5.44
N SER A 200 -12.57 -22.00 5.80
CA SER A 200 -11.69 -22.72 6.74
C SER A 200 -10.26 -22.91 6.23
N GLN A 201 -10.00 -22.73 4.93
CA GLN A 201 -8.66 -22.84 4.33
C GLN A 201 -7.95 -21.49 4.25
N ILE A 202 -8.63 -20.40 4.58
CA ILE A 202 -8.08 -19.05 4.49
C ILE A 202 -7.04 -18.85 5.58
N LYS A 203 -5.81 -18.53 5.18
CA LYS A 203 -4.79 -18.11 6.13
C LYS A 203 -4.93 -16.60 6.33
N ILE A 204 -4.70 -16.11 7.54
CA ILE A 204 -4.90 -14.68 7.90
C ILE A 204 -3.72 -13.81 7.41
N GLN A 205 -2.92 -14.31 6.47
CA GLN A 205 -1.64 -13.71 6.12
C GLN A 205 -1.79 -12.57 5.11
N PRO A 206 -1.17 -11.41 5.34
CA PRO A 206 -1.24 -10.29 4.40
C PRO A 206 -0.74 -10.65 2.99
N ILE A 207 0.26 -11.53 2.87
CA ILE A 207 0.84 -11.88 1.57
C ILE A 207 -0.15 -12.60 0.64
N GLN A 208 -1.13 -13.33 1.17
CA GLN A 208 -2.12 -14.03 0.35
C GLN A 208 -2.98 -13.07 -0.49
N TYR A 209 -3.13 -11.83 -0.05
CA TYR A 209 -3.88 -10.81 -0.79
C TYR A 209 -3.10 -10.21 -1.96
N PHE A 210 -1.81 -10.51 -2.07
CA PHE A 210 -0.99 -10.15 -3.23
C PHE A 210 -0.77 -11.35 -4.18
N LEU A 211 -1.34 -12.52 -3.86
CA LEU A 211 -1.34 -13.67 -4.76
C LEU A 211 -2.40 -13.52 -5.85
N GLN A 212 -2.07 -14.06 -7.01
CA GLN A 212 -2.94 -14.10 -8.18
C GLN A 212 -3.86 -15.33 -8.14
N ASN A 213 -5.17 -15.12 -8.28
CA ASN A 213 -6.27 -16.10 -8.22
C ASN A 213 -6.17 -17.15 -7.10
N PRO A 214 -6.04 -16.74 -5.83
CA PRO A 214 -5.92 -17.70 -4.75
C PRO A 214 -7.26 -18.39 -4.41
N TYR A 215 -8.38 -18.01 -5.02
CA TYR A 215 -9.72 -18.46 -4.65
C TYR A 215 -10.40 -19.27 -5.76
N ILE A 216 -11.47 -19.99 -5.42
CA ILE A 216 -12.25 -20.80 -6.39
C ILE A 216 -13.08 -19.96 -7.37
N SER A 217 -13.49 -18.75 -7.00
CA SER A 217 -14.26 -17.87 -7.87
C SER A 217 -13.98 -16.40 -7.59
N PHE A 218 -14.16 -15.57 -8.61
CA PHE A 218 -13.97 -14.12 -8.50
C PHE A 218 -14.91 -13.48 -7.47
N SER A 219 -16.18 -13.94 -7.41
CA SER A 219 -17.14 -13.45 -6.42
C SER A 219 -16.70 -13.76 -4.98
N PHE A 220 -16.15 -14.97 -4.76
CA PHE A 220 -15.62 -15.36 -3.46
C PHE A 220 -14.38 -14.53 -3.08
N GLU A 221 -13.48 -14.28 -4.05
CA GLU A 221 -12.32 -13.42 -3.85
C GLU A 221 -12.70 -11.97 -3.46
N ILE A 222 -13.72 -11.40 -4.11
CA ILE A 222 -14.26 -10.08 -3.74
C ILE A 222 -14.78 -10.11 -2.29
N GLY A 223 -15.61 -11.09 -1.96
CA GLY A 223 -16.19 -11.22 -0.61
C GLY A 223 -15.13 -11.32 0.48
N MET A 224 -14.12 -12.16 0.28
CA MET A 224 -13.03 -12.31 1.23
C MET A 224 -12.14 -11.06 1.33
N SER A 225 -11.89 -10.39 0.20
CA SER A 225 -11.14 -9.12 0.18
C SER A 225 -11.85 -8.03 0.98
N VAL A 226 -13.18 -7.93 0.85
CA VAL A 226 -14.00 -6.97 1.63
C VAL A 226 -13.97 -7.30 3.12
N LEU A 227 -14.14 -8.57 3.49
CA LEU A 227 -14.07 -9.01 4.90
C LEU A 227 -12.72 -8.70 5.53
N TYR A 228 -11.64 -8.94 4.80
CA TYR A 228 -10.28 -8.62 5.27
C TYR A 228 -10.09 -7.13 5.52
N LEU A 229 -10.48 -6.29 4.56
CA LEU A 229 -10.40 -4.84 4.70
C LEU A 229 -11.23 -4.35 5.89
N PHE A 230 -12.42 -4.92 6.09
CA PHE A 230 -13.26 -4.58 7.25
C PHE A 230 -12.57 -4.91 8.58
N GLY A 231 -11.97 -6.10 8.70
CA GLY A 231 -11.17 -6.48 9.87
C GLY A 231 -9.99 -5.54 10.09
N PHE A 232 -9.29 -5.16 9.03
CA PHE A 232 -8.16 -4.23 9.11
C PHE A 232 -8.59 -2.83 9.55
N VAL A 233 -9.75 -2.34 9.09
CA VAL A 233 -10.34 -1.06 9.52
C VAL A 233 -10.68 -1.07 11.02
N ILE A 234 -11.19 -2.20 11.55
CA ILE A 234 -11.44 -2.34 13.00
C ILE A 234 -10.13 -2.22 13.78
N ILE A 235 -9.07 -2.92 13.35
CA ILE A 235 -7.74 -2.85 13.99
C ILE A 235 -7.22 -1.41 13.97
N LEU A 236 -7.28 -0.74 12.80
CA LEU A 236 -6.88 0.65 12.66
C LEU A 236 -7.67 1.58 13.56
N TYR A 237 -8.98 1.35 13.73
CA TYR A 237 -9.81 2.15 14.62
C TYR A 237 -9.39 1.99 16.09
N ILE A 238 -9.12 0.76 16.54
CA ILE A 238 -8.66 0.49 17.90
C ILE A 238 -7.34 1.23 18.16
N ILE A 239 -6.38 1.09 17.24
CA ILE A 239 -5.06 1.71 17.37
C ILE A 239 -5.18 3.24 17.30
N TYR A 240 -6.03 3.78 16.41
CA TYR A 240 -6.34 5.21 16.35
C TYR A 240 -6.79 5.77 17.70
N GLN A 241 -7.68 5.05 18.39
CA GLN A 241 -8.16 5.46 19.72
C GLN A 241 -7.03 5.44 20.77
N MET A 242 -6.16 4.44 20.72
CA MET A 242 -4.98 4.37 21.60
C MET A 242 -4.02 5.52 21.33
N THR A 243 -3.65 5.77 20.07
CA THR A 243 -2.77 6.88 19.67
C THR A 243 -3.37 8.23 20.08
N TYR A 244 -4.66 8.44 19.86
CA TYR A 244 -5.34 9.68 20.26
C TYR A 244 -5.26 9.94 21.76
N ARG A 245 -5.42 8.90 22.60
CA ARG A 245 -5.36 9.03 24.06
C ARG A 245 -3.94 9.34 24.56
N LEU A 246 -2.92 8.76 23.93
CA LEU A 246 -1.52 8.82 24.36
C LEU A 246 -0.73 10.01 23.80
N MET A 247 -1.21 10.69 22.76
CA MET A 247 -0.54 11.90 22.24
C MET A 247 -0.53 13.03 23.29
N ASN A 248 0.58 13.75 23.44
CA ASN A 248 0.67 14.97 24.26
C ASN A 248 -0.22 16.11 23.69
N ARG A 249 -0.57 17.12 24.51
CA ARG A 249 -1.34 18.26 23.97
C ARG A 249 -0.45 19.05 23.01
N VAL A 250 -1.08 19.67 22.02
CA VAL A 250 -0.38 20.55 21.08
C VAL A 250 0.11 21.76 21.88
N GLY A 251 1.42 21.85 22.13
CA GLY A 251 2.04 22.93 22.90
C GLY A 251 2.65 22.53 24.26
N ASP A 252 2.61 21.25 24.63
CA ASP A 252 3.47 20.66 25.68
C ASP A 252 4.81 20.22 25.07
#